data_AF-A0A917YXK0-F1
#
_entry.id   AF-A0A917YXK0-F1
#
_cell.length_a   1.000
_cell.length_b   1.000
_cell.length_c   1.000
_cell.angle_alpha   90.00
_cell.angle_beta   90.00
_cell.angle_gamma   90.00
#
_symmetry.space_group_name_H-M   'P 1'
#
loop_
_entity.id
_entity.type
_entity.pdbx_description
1 polymer ?
#
loop_
_entity_poly.entity_id
_entity_poly.type
_entity_poly.pdbx_seq_one_letter_code
_entity_poly.pdbx_strand_id
1 'polypeptide(L)' 'MAATDVRPKITLACQECKHRNYITRKNRRNDPDRLELKKYCPNCRCHRAHRETR' A
#
# COMPACT_ATOMS: atom_id res chain seq x y z
N MET A 1 -10.03 -11.89 -20.09
CA MET A 1 -10.16 -11.53 -18.66
C MET A 1 -8.81 -11.78 -18.03
N ALA A 2 -8.10 -10.71 -17.64
CA ALA A 2 -6.73 -10.82 -17.15
C ALA A 2 -6.71 -11.77 -15.94
N ALA A 3 -5.83 -12.78 -15.99
CA ALA A 3 -5.63 -13.71 -14.89
C ALA A 3 -5.46 -12.89 -13.60
N THR A 4 -6.29 -13.15 -12.61
CA THR A 4 -6.19 -12.56 -11.29
C THR A 4 -4.87 -13.04 -10.68
N ASP A 5 -3.80 -12.28 -10.91
CA ASP A 5 -2.49 -12.52 -10.30
C ASP A 5 -2.70 -12.74 -8.80
N VAL A 6 -2.35 -13.93 -8.31
CA VAL A 6 -2.52 -14.32 -6.90
C VAL A 6 -1.83 -13.34 -5.95
N ARG A 7 -0.76 -12.68 -6.44
CA ARG A 7 0.02 -11.67 -5.74
C ARG A 7 0.00 -10.33 -6.48
N PRO A 8 -1.09 -9.57 -6.41
CA PRO A 8 -1.16 -8.27 -7.08
C PRO A 8 -0.15 -7.29 -6.49
N LYS A 9 0.40 -6.42 -7.36
CA LYS A 9 1.12 -5.22 -6.93
C LYS A 9 0.10 -4.21 -6.39
N ILE A 10 0.22 -3.90 -5.10
CA ILE A 10 -0.53 -2.88 -4.40
C ILE A 10 0.35 -1.66 -4.18
N THR A 11 -0.27 -0.48 -4.20
CA THR A 11 0.41 0.77 -3.87
C THR A 11 -0.04 1.19 -2.48
N LEU A 12 0.83 1.72 -1.65
CA LEU A 12 0.49 2.30 -0.36
C LEU A 12 0.56 3.82 -0.48
N ALA A 13 -0.47 4.50 0.00
CA ALA A 13 -0.51 5.96 0.08
C ALA A 13 -0.46 6.38 1.55
N CYS A 14 0.29 7.44 1.83
CA CYS A 14 0.23 8.07 3.14
C CYS A 14 -1.15 8.69 3.38
N GLN A 15 -1.68 8.51 4.60
CA GLN A 15 -2.98 9.08 5.01
C GLN A 15 -3.02 10.62 4.93
N GLU A 16 -1.91 11.30 5.24
CA GLU A 16 -1.88 12.76 5.32
C GLU A 16 -1.39 13.42 4.02
N CYS A 17 -0.20 13.03 3.53
CA CYS A 17 0.37 13.61 2.30
C CYS A 17 -0.30 13.07 1.01
N LYS A 18 -1.15 12.02 1.10
CA LYS A 18 -1.73 11.26 -0.04
C LYS A 18 -0.70 10.76 -1.06
N HIS A 19 0.58 10.82 -0.72
CA HIS A 19 1.68 10.50 -1.59
C HIS A 19 1.79 8.98 -1.76
N ARG A 20 1.85 8.53 -3.01
CA ARG A 20 1.92 7.12 -3.41
C ARG A 20 3.35 6.76 -3.76
N ASN A 21 4.12 6.40 -2.76
CA ASN A 21 5.57 6.16 -2.86
C ASN A 21 5.96 4.68 -2.72
N TYR A 22 5.09 3.84 -2.15
CA TYR A 22 5.45 2.45 -1.89
C TYR A 22 4.62 1.51 -2.75
N ILE A 23 5.29 0.63 -3.48
CA ILE A 23 4.67 -0.47 -4.22
C ILE A 23 5.11 -1.76 -3.55
N THR A 24 4.15 -2.57 -3.12
CA THR A 24 4.40 -3.87 -2.50
C THR A 24 3.54 -4.93 -3.17
N ARG A 25 3.83 -6.21 -2.94
CA ARG A 25 2.99 -7.31 -3.42
C ARG A 25 2.31 -7.91 -2.21
N LYS A 26 0.97 -7.98 -2.21
CA LYS A 26 0.24 -8.74 -1.19
C LYS A 26 -0.38 -9.97 -1.81
N ASN A 27 -0.59 -11.00 -1.00
CA ASN A 27 -1.35 -12.18 -1.43
C ASN A 27 -2.83 -11.95 -1.09
N ARG A 28 -3.65 -11.62 -2.08
CA ARG A 28 -5.07 -11.27 -1.88
C ARG A 28 -5.90 -12.45 -1.36
N ARG A 29 -5.40 -13.68 -1.48
CA ARG A 29 -6.06 -14.90 -1.00
C ARG A 29 -5.89 -15.14 0.50
N ASN A 30 -4.77 -14.70 1.07
CA ASN A 30 -4.47 -14.89 2.49
C ASN A 30 -4.82 -13.63 3.32
N ASP A 31 -4.59 -12.45 2.73
CA ASP A 31 -4.85 -11.16 3.38
C ASP A 31 -5.82 -10.35 2.50
N PRO A 32 -7.14 -10.55 2.68
CA PRO A 32 -8.15 -9.80 1.94
C PRO A 32 -8.30 -8.36 2.45
N ASP A 33 -7.90 -8.07 3.70
CA ASP A 33 -8.06 -6.76 4.33
C ASP A 33 -7.12 -5.68 3.74
N ARG A 34 -7.41 -4.41 4.00
CA ARG A 34 -6.60 -3.28 3.56
C ARG A 34 -5.36 -3.17 4.43
N LEU A 35 -4.19 -3.33 3.82
CA LEU A 35 -2.94 -3.24 4.54
C LEU A 35 -2.67 -1.81 5.02
N GLU A 36 -2.37 -1.65 6.31
CA GLU A 36 -1.92 -0.39 6.91
C GLU A 36 -0.54 -0.58 7.53
N LEU A 37 0.46 0.15 7.01
CA LEU A 37 1.84 0.05 7.44
C LEU A 37 2.39 1.41 7.84
N LYS A 38 3.07 1.50 8.98
CA LYS A 38 3.83 2.70 9.35
C LYS A 38 5.12 2.75 8.52
N LYS A 39 5.18 3.70 7.58
CA LYS A 39 6.33 3.95 6.71
C LYS A 39 6.69 5.44 6.72
N TYR A 40 7.91 5.75 6.32
CA TYR A 40 8.38 7.12 6.24
C TYR A 40 7.76 7.86 5.04
N CYS A 41 7.02 8.96 5.23
CA CYS A 41 6.64 9.84 4.11
C CYS A 41 7.76 10.87 3.92
N PRO A 42 8.45 10.92 2.77
CA PRO A 42 9.50 11.91 2.51
C PRO A 42 8.95 13.34 2.48
N ASN A 43 7.68 13.51 2.09
CA ASN A 43 7.02 14.82 2.08
C ASN A 43 6.75 15.34 3.51
N CYS A 44 6.31 14.47 4.41
CA CYS A 44 6.06 14.82 5.81
C CYS A 44 7.31 14.72 6.70
N ARG A 45 8.40 14.13 6.19
CA ARG A 45 9.65 13.85 6.91
C ARG A 45 9.48 13.07 8.23
N CYS A 46 8.44 12.24 8.31
CA CYS A 46 8.15 11.44 9.49
C CYS A 46 7.48 10.10 9.13
N HIS A 47 7.50 9.16 10.09
CA HIS A 47 6.84 7.87 9.96
C HIS A 47 5.34 8.03 10.15
N ARG A 48 4.56 7.75 9.11
CA ARG A 48 3.10 7.87 9.10
C ARG A 48 2.45 6.58 8.62
N ALA A 49 1.19 6.41 8.96
CA ALA A 49 0.38 5.30 8.46
C ALA A 49 0.19 5.46 6.95
N HIS A 50 0.71 4.49 6.20
CA HIS A 50 0.47 4.33 4.78
C HIS A 50 -0.56 3.22 4.59
N ARG A 51 -1.68 3.57 3.98
CA ARG A 51 -2.79 2.67 3.72
C ARG A 51 -2.75 2.21 2.28
N GLU A 52 -3.07 0.95 2.06
CA GLU A 52 -3.22 0.41 0.72
C GLU A 52 -4.19 1.25 -0.10
N THR A 53 -3.68 1.69 -1.24
CA THR A 53 -4.35 2.48 -2.26
C THR A 53 -4.15 1.77 -3.59
N ARG A 54 -4.97 0.75 -3.82
CA ARG A 54 -5.40 0.29 -5.14
C ARG A 54 -6.63 -0.58 -4.99
#